data_AF-A0A7S3CS87-F1
#
_entry.id   AF-A0A7S3CS87-F1
#
_cell.length_a   1.000
_cell.length_b   1.000
_cell.length_c   1.000
_cell.angle_alpha   90.00
_cell.angle_beta   90.00
_cell.angle_gamma   90.00
#
_symmetry.space_group_name_H-M   'P 1'
#
loop_
_entity.id
_entity.type
_entity.pdbx_description
1 polymer ?
#
loop_
_entity_poly.entity_id
_entity_poly.type
_entity_poly.pdbx_seq_one_letter_code
_entity_poly.pdbx_strand_id
1 'polypeptide(L)'
;KRVPIVKKHTKKFIRHQSDRKISVKESWRRPKGIDSRVRRKFRGCGINMPNIGYGSNKKTRHLLPNGFYKMVVHNVSDLELLMMHNRNYCAEVAKNVSTLKRRAIVQRAQQLNINITNGAARLRSQEDEQGMGLGFQLLLPAATYPRRSGACNFAVRHFKKKK
;
A
#
# COMPACT_ATOMS: atom_id res chain seq x y z
N LYS A 1 21.88 -8.37 -16.61
CA LYS A 1 20.80 -7.41 -16.98
C LYS A 1 19.61 -7.59 -16.03
N ARG A 2 19.10 -6.51 -15.41
CA ARG A 2 17.87 -6.57 -14.60
C ARG A 2 16.67 -6.73 -15.54
N VAL A 3 15.81 -7.72 -15.29
CA VAL A 3 14.59 -7.95 -16.08
C VAL A 3 13.52 -6.97 -15.59
N PRO A 4 12.86 -6.20 -16.47
CA PRO A 4 11.82 -5.26 -16.07
C PRO A 4 10.64 -6.01 -15.43
N ILE A 5 10.04 -5.39 -14.42
CA ILE A 5 8.89 -5.96 -13.71
C ILE A 5 7.64 -5.77 -14.58
N VAL A 6 7.15 -6.86 -15.17
CA VAL A 6 5.88 -6.87 -15.92
C VAL A 6 4.80 -7.55 -15.11
N LYS A 7 3.71 -6.84 -14.82
CA LYS A 7 2.49 -7.39 -14.22
C LYS A 7 1.42 -7.54 -15.31
N LYS A 8 1.01 -8.79 -15.58
CA LYS A 8 0.01 -9.11 -16.63
C LYS A 8 -1.40 -8.66 -16.28
N HIS A 9 -1.71 -8.62 -14.98
CA HIS A 9 -3.02 -8.24 -14.47
C HIS A 9 -2.85 -7.40 -13.22
N THR A 10 -3.23 -6.12 -13.29
CA THR A 10 -3.08 -5.16 -12.19
C THR A 10 -4.31 -5.12 -11.30
N LYS A 11 -5.51 -5.38 -11.87
CA LYS A 11 -6.77 -5.39 -11.13
C LYS A 11 -6.80 -6.55 -10.12
N LYS A 12 -7.59 -6.41 -9.05
CA LYS A 12 -7.83 -7.51 -8.13
C LYS A 12 -8.85 -8.48 -8.73
N PHE A 13 -8.70 -9.77 -8.45
CA PHE A 13 -9.72 -10.76 -8.76
C PHE A 13 -10.80 -10.71 -7.69
N ILE A 14 -11.89 -10.00 -7.98
CA ILE A 14 -13.02 -9.84 -7.06
C ILE A 14 -14.01 -11.01 -7.18
N ARG A 15 -14.67 -11.34 -6.07
CA ARG A 15 -15.73 -12.36 -6.04
C ARG A 15 -16.97 -11.90 -6.80
N HIS A 16 -17.64 -12.83 -7.48
CA HIS A 16 -18.93 -12.55 -8.14
C HIS A 16 -19.99 -12.04 -7.15
N GLN A 17 -20.64 -10.91 -7.49
CA GLN A 17 -21.67 -10.21 -6.72
C GLN A 17 -21.22 -9.56 -5.40
N SER A 18 -19.91 -9.40 -5.17
CA SER A 18 -19.43 -8.63 -4.00
C SER A 18 -19.77 -7.14 -4.08
N ASP A 19 -19.99 -6.63 -5.28
CA ASP A 19 -20.47 -5.27 -5.57
C ASP A 19 -21.93 -5.06 -5.11
N ARG A 20 -22.77 -6.10 -5.18
CA ARG A 20 -24.20 -5.99 -4.88
C ARG A 20 -24.57 -6.31 -3.44
N LYS A 21 -23.81 -7.20 -2.79
CA LYS A 21 -24.13 -7.75 -1.47
C LYS A 21 -22.95 -7.58 -0.52
N ILE A 22 -23.14 -6.81 0.53
CA ILE A 22 -22.11 -6.55 1.57
C ILE A 22 -21.68 -7.85 2.28
N SER A 23 -22.59 -8.83 2.42
CA SER A 23 -22.27 -10.14 2.99
C SER A 23 -21.29 -10.95 2.12
N VAL A 24 -21.23 -10.67 0.82
CA VAL A 24 -20.32 -11.33 -0.11
C VAL A 24 -19.00 -10.57 -0.16
N LYS A 25 -18.02 -11.05 0.61
CA LYS A 25 -16.67 -10.46 0.65
C LYS A 25 -15.98 -10.51 -0.71
N GLU A 26 -15.15 -9.51 -1.01
CA GLU A 26 -14.40 -9.37 -2.27
C GLU A 26 -13.36 -10.47 -2.54
N SER A 27 -12.92 -11.18 -1.49
CA SER A 27 -11.94 -12.27 -1.61
C SER A 27 -12.40 -13.32 -2.63
N TRP A 28 -11.56 -13.58 -3.63
CA TRP A 28 -11.86 -14.50 -4.72
C TRP A 28 -12.30 -15.88 -4.20
N ARG A 29 -13.41 -16.37 -4.75
CA ARG A 29 -13.90 -17.74 -4.57
C ARG A 29 -14.37 -18.27 -5.92
N ARG A 30 -13.97 -19.49 -6.27
CA ARG A 30 -14.36 -20.13 -7.52
C ARG A 30 -15.87 -20.42 -7.51
N PRO A 31 -16.68 -19.88 -8.45
CA PRO A 31 -18.10 -20.19 -8.54
C PRO A 31 -18.32 -21.67 -8.92
N LYS A 32 -19.21 -22.35 -8.19
CA LYS A 32 -19.49 -23.79 -8.39
C LYS A 32 -20.78 -24.08 -9.15
N GLY A 33 -21.80 -23.21 -9.04
CA GLY A 33 -23.14 -23.44 -9.59
C GLY A 33 -23.18 -23.64 -11.11
N ILE A 34 -24.13 -24.46 -11.57
CA ILE A 34 -24.25 -24.85 -12.98
C ILE A 34 -24.54 -23.66 -13.90
N ASP A 35 -25.35 -22.71 -13.46
CA ASP A 35 -25.74 -21.52 -14.24
C ASP A 35 -24.88 -20.28 -13.98
N SER A 36 -23.75 -20.44 -13.27
CA SER A 36 -22.86 -19.31 -13.03
C SER A 36 -22.24 -18.83 -14.33
N ARG A 37 -22.57 -17.58 -14.71
CA ARG A 37 -22.05 -16.96 -15.92
C ARG A 37 -20.51 -16.85 -15.92
N VAL A 38 -19.93 -16.58 -14.76
CA VAL A 38 -18.46 -16.51 -14.56
C VAL A 38 -17.81 -17.90 -14.72
N ARG A 39 -18.44 -18.97 -14.22
CA ARG A 39 -17.92 -20.34 -14.38
C ARG A 39 -17.93 -20.77 -15.84
N ARG A 40 -19.01 -20.46 -16.57
CA ARG A 40 -19.17 -20.68 -18.01
C ARG A 40 -18.33 -19.74 -18.89
N LYS A 41 -17.63 -18.75 -18.30
CA LYS A 41 -16.75 -17.78 -18.97
C LYS A 41 -17.45 -16.96 -20.07
N PHE A 42 -18.71 -16.57 -19.85
CA PHE A 42 -19.38 -15.65 -20.77
C PHE A 42 -18.65 -14.31 -20.83
N ARG A 43 -18.57 -13.75 -22.04
CA ARG A 43 -18.04 -12.39 -22.27
C ARG A 43 -18.94 -11.36 -21.55
N GLY A 44 -18.37 -10.22 -21.16
CA GLY A 44 -19.13 -9.12 -20.53
C GLY A 44 -19.47 -9.27 -19.04
N CYS A 45 -19.11 -10.40 -18.39
CA CYS A 45 -19.35 -10.57 -16.94
C CYS A 45 -18.50 -9.67 -16.04
N GLY A 46 -17.48 -8.97 -16.58
CA GLY A 46 -16.60 -8.05 -15.83
C GLY A 46 -15.68 -8.72 -14.80
N ILE A 47 -15.85 -10.01 -14.54
CA ILE A 47 -15.13 -10.77 -13.52
C ILE A 47 -14.34 -11.88 -14.19
N ASN A 48 -13.02 -11.75 -14.15
CA ASN A 48 -12.10 -12.72 -14.70
C ASN A 48 -11.76 -13.77 -13.65
N MET A 49 -11.69 -15.03 -14.08
CA MET A 49 -11.27 -16.13 -13.22
C MET A 49 -9.73 -16.22 -13.19
N PRO A 50 -9.10 -16.33 -12.01
CA PRO A 50 -7.67 -16.56 -11.90
C PRO A 50 -7.27 -17.85 -12.62
N ASN A 51 -6.20 -17.75 -13.41
CA ASN A 51 -5.57 -18.85 -14.12
C ASN A 51 -4.05 -18.75 -13.97
N ILE A 52 -3.34 -19.82 -14.30
CA ILE A 52 -1.86 -19.87 -14.26
C ILE A 52 -1.22 -18.88 -15.26
N GLY A 53 -1.93 -18.54 -16.34
CA GLY A 53 -1.47 -17.62 -17.39
C GLY A 53 -1.20 -16.19 -16.89
N TYR A 54 -1.91 -15.75 -15.84
CA TYR A 54 -1.66 -14.46 -15.18
C TYR A 54 -0.38 -14.44 -14.33
N GLY A 55 0.29 -15.59 -14.13
CA GLY A 55 1.54 -15.69 -13.39
C GLY A 55 2.63 -14.77 -13.94
N SER A 56 3.33 -14.09 -13.03
CA SER A 56 4.49 -13.25 -13.34
C SER A 56 5.75 -14.09 -13.59
N ASN A 57 6.74 -13.49 -14.26
CA ASN A 57 8.03 -14.13 -14.53
C ASN A 57 8.66 -14.66 -13.23
N LYS A 58 9.22 -15.88 -13.28
CA LYS A 58 9.85 -16.54 -12.12
C LYS A 58 10.91 -15.65 -11.47
N LYS A 59 11.73 -14.96 -12.27
CA LYS A 59 12.82 -14.09 -11.76
C LYS A 59 12.30 -12.85 -11.01
N THR A 60 11.20 -12.25 -11.46
CA THR A 60 10.66 -11.00 -10.89
C THR A 60 9.51 -11.23 -9.91
N ARG A 61 9.26 -12.48 -9.52
CA ARG A 61 8.16 -12.84 -8.61
C ARG A 61 8.49 -12.31 -7.21
N HIS A 62 7.53 -11.71 -6.53
CA HIS A 62 7.70 -11.09 -5.19
C HIS A 62 8.71 -9.93 -5.10
N LEU A 63 9.26 -9.46 -6.22
CA LEU A 63 10.11 -8.28 -6.25
C LEU A 63 9.28 -7.01 -6.05
N LEU A 64 9.79 -6.10 -5.22
CA LEU A 64 9.26 -4.75 -5.07
C LEU A 64 9.60 -3.87 -6.29
N PRO A 65 8.87 -2.76 -6.50
CA PRO A 65 9.25 -1.78 -7.53
C PRO A 65 10.67 -1.23 -7.34
N ASN A 66 11.16 -1.19 -6.10
CA ASN A 66 12.52 -0.77 -5.74
C ASN A 66 13.60 -1.75 -6.23
N GLY A 67 13.21 -2.94 -6.72
CA GLY A 67 14.13 -3.96 -7.21
C GLY A 67 14.70 -4.89 -6.14
N PHE A 68 14.16 -4.86 -4.93
CA PHE A 68 14.53 -5.75 -3.81
C PHE A 68 13.41 -6.74 -3.48
N TYR A 69 13.76 -7.88 -2.90
CA TYR A 69 12.83 -8.80 -2.25
C TYR A 69 12.59 -8.35 -0.81
N LYS A 70 11.33 -8.38 -0.36
CA LYS A 70 11.02 -8.02 1.03
C LYS A 70 11.18 -9.21 1.97
N MET A 71 11.88 -8.98 3.08
CA MET A 71 11.95 -9.90 4.22
C MET A 71 11.35 -9.21 5.44
N VAL A 72 10.47 -9.90 6.15
CA VAL A 72 9.89 -9.39 7.40
C VAL A 72 10.85 -9.66 8.54
N VAL A 73 11.17 -8.62 9.31
CA VAL A 73 12.15 -8.64 10.41
C VAL A 73 11.44 -8.41 11.73
N HIS A 74 11.70 -9.25 12.73
CA HIS A 74 11.14 -9.13 14.07
C HIS A 74 12.17 -8.57 15.07
N ASN A 75 13.44 -8.96 14.89
CA ASN A 75 14.52 -8.75 15.86
C ASN A 75 15.74 -8.09 15.22
N VAL A 76 16.72 -7.71 16.04
CA VAL A 76 18.02 -7.22 15.56
C VAL A 76 18.84 -8.35 14.93
N SER A 77 18.81 -9.56 15.50
CA SER A 77 19.50 -10.74 14.96
C SER A 77 19.01 -11.12 13.57
N ASP A 78 17.73 -10.90 13.26
CA ASP A 78 17.17 -11.17 11.93
C ASP A 78 17.81 -10.27 10.84
N LEU A 79 18.36 -9.11 11.22
CA LEU A 79 19.10 -8.24 10.29
C LEU A 79 20.46 -8.82 9.90
N GLU A 80 21.05 -9.67 10.74
CA GLU A 80 22.35 -10.28 10.47
C GLU A 80 22.26 -11.26 9.30
N LEU A 81 21.12 -11.95 9.17
CA LEU A 81 20.79 -12.78 7.99
C LEU A 81 20.80 -11.99 6.68
N LEU A 82 20.48 -10.69 6.75
CA LEU A 82 20.43 -9.78 5.61
C LEU A 82 21.76 -9.11 5.30
N MET A 83 22.77 -9.25 6.17
CA MET A 83 24.08 -8.61 6.01
C MET A 83 24.77 -9.03 4.70
N MET A 84 24.73 -10.33 4.37
CA MET A 84 25.29 -10.84 3.12
C MET A 84 24.41 -10.56 1.89
N HIS A 85 23.13 -10.29 2.09
CA HIS A 85 22.13 -10.22 1.02
C HIS A 85 21.54 -8.81 0.79
N ASN A 86 22.23 -7.78 1.26
CA ASN A 86 21.82 -6.37 1.21
C ASN A 86 21.46 -5.85 -0.19
N ARG A 87 22.09 -6.35 -1.26
CA ARG A 87 21.82 -5.95 -2.66
C ARG A 87 20.52 -6.51 -3.22
N ASN A 88 20.03 -7.61 -2.65
CA ASN A 88 18.88 -8.35 -3.17
C ASN A 88 17.65 -8.20 -2.28
N TYR A 89 17.82 -7.99 -0.98
CA TYR A 89 16.73 -7.94 -0.02
C TYR A 89 16.63 -6.59 0.68
N CYS A 90 15.40 -6.23 1.05
CA CYS A 90 15.10 -5.13 1.93
C CYS A 90 14.35 -5.64 3.15
N ALA A 91 14.54 -4.99 4.28
CA ALA A 91 13.86 -5.30 5.52
C ALA A 91 12.49 -4.59 5.61
N GLU A 92 11.48 -5.30 6.11
CA GLU A 92 10.18 -4.75 6.51
C GLU A 92 9.98 -5.08 8.00
N VAL A 93 9.98 -4.06 8.87
CA VAL A 93 9.85 -4.29 10.31
C VAL A 93 8.42 -4.74 10.64
N ALA A 94 8.28 -5.87 11.29
CA ALA A 94 6.99 -6.49 11.56
C ALA A 94 6.05 -5.59 12.40
N LYS A 95 4.74 -5.73 12.20
CA LYS A 95 3.71 -4.90 12.85
C LYS A 95 3.69 -5.05 14.37
N ASN A 96 4.07 -6.20 14.90
CA ASN A 96 4.08 -6.50 16.34
C ASN A 96 5.27 -5.86 17.09
N VAL A 97 6.29 -5.36 16.40
CA VAL A 97 7.47 -4.77 17.04
C VAL A 97 7.14 -3.39 17.63
N SER A 98 7.41 -3.23 18.92
CA SER A 98 7.27 -1.98 19.68
C SER A 98 8.27 -0.90 19.23
N THR A 99 7.97 0.36 19.56
CA THR A 99 8.76 1.54 19.14
C THR A 99 10.22 1.49 19.59
N LEU A 100 10.48 1.06 20.82
CA LEU A 100 11.84 0.95 21.37
C LEU A 100 12.72 -0.03 20.56
N LYS A 101 12.18 -1.22 20.27
CA LYS A 101 12.87 -2.22 19.43
C LYS A 101 13.00 -1.76 17.98
N ARG A 102 12.01 -1.03 17.45
CA ARG A 102 12.08 -0.42 16.11
C ARG A 102 13.25 0.55 15.98
N ARG A 103 13.48 1.40 16.98
CA ARG A 103 14.63 2.33 16.99
C ARG A 103 15.96 1.58 16.90
N ALA A 104 16.14 0.53 17.69
CA ALA A 104 17.34 -0.31 17.67
C ALA A 104 17.53 -1.01 16.31
N ILE A 105 16.45 -1.55 15.73
CA ILE A 105 16.48 -2.19 14.40
C ILE A 105 16.87 -1.18 13.30
N VAL A 106 16.30 0.03 13.33
CA VAL A 106 16.62 1.07 12.35
C VAL A 106 18.08 1.52 12.47
N GLN A 107 18.56 1.77 13.68
CA GLN A 107 19.96 2.13 13.94
C GLN A 107 20.92 1.03 13.46
N ARG A 108 20.65 -0.24 13.78
CA ARG A 108 21.49 -1.35 13.34
C ARG A 108 21.46 -1.54 11.82
N ALA A 109 20.30 -1.37 11.18
CA ALA A 109 20.19 -1.48 9.73
C ALA A 109 20.95 -0.38 8.98
N GLN A 110 21.02 0.83 9.54
CA GLN A 110 21.86 1.92 9.00
C GLN A 110 23.34 1.54 9.03
N GLN A 111 23.82 0.95 10.13
CA GLN A 111 25.21 0.47 10.24
C GLN A 111 25.53 -0.60 9.19
N LEU A 112 24.59 -1.52 8.94
CA LEU A 112 24.76 -2.62 7.98
C LEU A 112 24.43 -2.23 6.53
N ASN A 113 24.03 -0.97 6.27
CA ASN A 113 23.58 -0.48 4.97
C ASN A 113 22.43 -1.32 4.37
N ILE A 114 21.46 -1.71 5.20
CA ILE A 114 20.28 -2.47 4.79
C ILE A 114 19.11 -1.50 4.59
N ASN A 115 18.48 -1.52 3.41
CA ASN A 115 17.30 -0.71 3.13
C ASN A 115 16.08 -1.23 3.90
N ILE A 116 15.47 -0.37 4.72
CA ILE A 116 14.20 -0.65 5.41
C ILE A 116 13.04 0.04 4.66
N THR A 117 11.95 -0.70 4.42
CA THR A 117 10.77 -0.20 3.70
C THR A 117 9.91 0.74 4.55
N ASN A 118 9.80 0.46 5.85
CA ASN A 118 8.93 1.15 6.81
C ASN A 118 9.73 1.79 7.98
N GLY A 119 10.87 2.42 7.66
CA GLY A 119 11.80 2.96 8.67
C GLY A 119 11.19 4.03 9.58
N ALA A 120 10.35 4.91 9.04
CA ALA A 120 9.71 6.00 9.79
C ALA A 120 8.48 5.55 10.62
N ALA A 121 8.07 4.28 10.56
CA ALA A 121 6.81 3.86 11.16
C ALA A 121 6.89 3.82 12.71
N ARG A 122 6.00 4.59 13.36
CA ARG A 122 5.85 4.76 14.82
C ARG A 122 7.01 5.47 15.53
N LEU A 123 7.98 5.99 14.78
CA LEU A 123 9.01 6.88 15.29
C LEU A 123 8.56 8.30 14.95
N ARG A 124 7.74 8.90 15.80
CA ARG A 124 7.51 10.35 15.77
C ARG A 124 8.41 10.98 16.82
N SER A 125 9.40 11.71 16.37
CA SER A 125 10.11 12.72 17.14
C SER A 125 9.16 13.90 17.33
N GLN A 126 9.00 14.42 18.55
CA GLN A 126 8.34 15.71 18.78
C GLN A 126 9.03 16.87 18.03
N GLU A 127 10.24 16.66 17.53
CA GLU A 127 11.08 17.64 16.82
C GLU A 127 10.60 17.96 15.39
N ASP A 128 9.78 17.10 14.76
CA ASP A 128 9.30 17.34 13.38
C ASP A 128 8.21 18.42 13.30
N GLU A 129 7.61 18.82 14.44
CA GLU A 129 6.66 19.94 14.50
C GLU A 129 7.36 21.30 14.69
N GLN A 130 8.63 21.33 15.10
CA GLN A 130 9.37 22.56 15.42
C GLN A 130 10.27 23.06 14.26
N GLY A 131 10.41 22.29 13.16
CA GLY A 131 11.22 22.66 12.00
C GLY A 131 10.52 23.44 10.89
N MET A 132 9.20 23.70 11.01
CA MET A 132 8.41 24.46 10.02
C MET A 132 7.97 25.84 10.53
N GLY A 133 8.44 26.25 11.70
CA GLY A 133 8.18 27.56 12.27
C GLY A 133 9.48 28.09 12.84
N LEU A 134 10.20 28.89 12.04
CA LEU A 134 10.99 30.07 12.40
C LEU A 134 11.96 30.40 11.26
N GLY A 135 11.62 31.45 10.49
CA GLY A 135 12.61 32.31 9.84
C GLY A 135 12.97 32.04 8.39
N PHE A 136 12.12 32.50 7.45
CA PHE A 136 12.58 33.35 6.33
C PHE A 136 11.40 34.16 5.80
N GLN A 137 11.03 35.19 6.57
CA GLN A 137 10.26 36.30 6.02
C GLN A 137 11.26 37.11 5.18
N LEU A 138 11.11 37.15 3.85
CA LEU A 138 11.35 38.34 3.01
C LEU A 138 10.94 38.07 1.54
N LEU A 139 9.91 38.83 1.15
CA LEU A 139 9.46 39.25 -0.19
C LEU A 139 9.34 38.21 -1.34
N LEU A 140 8.08 37.90 -1.69
CA LEU A 140 7.66 37.70 -3.08
C LEU A 140 6.46 38.63 -3.38
N PRO A 141 6.46 39.36 -4.51
CA PRO A 141 5.40 40.28 -4.87
C PRO A 141 4.13 39.55 -5.30
N ALA A 142 3.01 40.19 -5.01
CA ALA A 142 1.66 39.76 -5.31
C ALA A 142 1.47 39.45 -6.80
N ALA A 143 1.24 38.17 -7.12
CA ALA A 143 0.57 37.77 -8.36
C ALA A 143 -0.82 37.25 -7.98
N THR A 144 -1.81 38.05 -8.33
CA THR A 144 -3.25 37.80 -8.25
C THR A 144 -3.66 36.48 -8.91
N TYR A 145 -4.32 35.60 -8.16
CA TYR A 145 -5.14 34.52 -8.74
C TYR A 145 -6.62 34.90 -8.59
N PRO A 146 -7.42 34.80 -9.67
CA PRO A 146 -8.83 35.21 -9.63
C PRO A 146 -9.69 34.26 -8.79
N ARG A 147 -10.49 34.87 -7.90
CA ARG A 147 -11.63 34.25 -7.21
C ARG A 147 -12.59 33.66 -8.25
N ARG A 148 -12.83 32.35 -8.22
CA ARG A 148 -14.05 31.77 -8.78
C ARG A 148 -15.01 31.43 -7.64
N SER A 149 -15.99 32.31 -7.51
CA SER A 149 -17.20 32.17 -6.71
C SER A 149 -17.96 30.89 -7.05
N GLY A 150 -18.32 30.13 -6.03
CA GLY A 150 -19.27 29.02 -6.11
C GLY A 150 -19.80 28.72 -4.72
N ALA A 151 -20.86 29.43 -4.33
CA ALA A 151 -21.51 29.26 -3.04
C ALA A 151 -22.21 27.90 -2.93
N CYS A 152 -21.96 27.26 -1.79
CA CYS A 152 -22.81 26.43 -0.94
C CYS A 152 -24.23 26.06 -1.42
N ASN A 153 -24.57 24.78 -1.24
CA ASN A 153 -25.84 24.38 -0.61
C ASN A 153 -25.67 23.04 0.12
N PHE A 154 -25.31 23.14 1.40
CA PHE A 154 -25.36 22.04 2.37
C PHE A 154 -26.77 22.03 2.99
N ALA A 155 -27.68 21.22 2.44
CA ALA A 155 -29.01 21.05 3.01
C ALA A 155 -28.97 19.99 4.14
N VAL A 156 -28.97 20.48 5.38
CA VAL A 156 -29.22 19.69 6.59
C VAL A 156 -30.71 19.32 6.61
N ARG A 157 -31.05 18.06 6.32
CA ARG A 157 -32.42 17.56 6.54
C ARG A 157 -32.61 17.25 8.03
N HIS A 158 -33.34 18.14 8.69
CA HIS A 158 -33.86 17.98 10.03
C HIS A 158 -34.92 16.87 10.07
N PHE A 159 -34.77 15.98 11.06
CA PHE A 159 -35.64 14.85 11.37
C PHE A 159 -36.85 15.36 12.18
N LYS A 160 -38.07 15.30 11.62
CA LYS A 160 -39.30 15.48 12.40
C LYS A 160 -40.02 14.14 12.53
N LYS A 161 -40.02 13.60 13.76
CA LYS A 161 -41.03 12.66 14.27
C LYS A 161 -42.40 13.35 14.23
N LYS A 162 -43.44 12.65 13.77
CA LYS A 162 -44.82 12.81 14.27
C LYS A 162 -45.62 11.52 14.01
N LYS A 163 -46.32 11.13 15.09
CA LYS A 163 -47.40 10.15 15.29
C LYS A 163 -47.80 9.24 14.15
#